data_AF-A0A351R7S8-F1
#
_entry.id   AF-A0A351R7S8-F1
#
_cell.length_a   1.000
_cell.length_b   1.000
_cell.length_c   1.000
_cell.angle_alpha   90.00
_cell.angle_beta   90.00
_cell.angle_gamma   90.00
#
_symmetry.space_group_name_H-M   'P 1'
#
loop_
_entity.id
_entity.type
_entity.pdbx_description
1 polymer ?
#
loop_
_entity_poly.entity_id
_entity_poly.type
_entity_poly.pdbx_seq_one_letter_code
_entity_poly.pdbx_strand_id
1 'polypeptide(L)'
;MMGKGSVNHNTRAFSAKNVDKERSRDNVEFCHEDIKAVYHELFDEALERYNAKQKRSDRKIENYYEKIRQGKQEKLFYEVIFQIGNRDDMNARSEEGQLAKQILIDFMTDFQSRNPNLHVFSAHLHMDEETPHIHIDFVPVITGSKRGLDTRVSLKGALAEQGFEGGTRGATEWNQWIESEKKELAAVMERYGVEWLQKGTHNKHLSVLDYEKQE
;
A
#
# COMPACT_ATOMS: atom_id res chain seq x y z
N MET A 1 1.04 -0.20 -8.24
CA MET A 1 1.61 -1.59 -8.36
C MET A 1 1.77 -2.19 -6.96
N MET A 2 1.83 -3.52 -6.80
CA MET A 2 2.12 -4.14 -5.48
C MET A 2 3.63 -4.09 -5.22
N GLY A 3 4.04 -3.41 -4.17
CA GLY A 3 5.43 -3.37 -3.72
C GLY A 3 5.80 -4.61 -2.89
N LYS A 4 7.09 -4.85 -2.70
CA LYS A 4 7.55 -5.92 -1.78
C LYS A 4 7.36 -5.50 -0.31
N GLY A 5 7.14 -4.21 -0.03
CA GLY A 5 7.03 -3.63 1.30
C GLY A 5 8.39 -3.51 1.96
N SER A 6 8.86 -2.29 2.19
CA SER A 6 10.07 -2.04 3.00
C SER A 6 9.93 -0.72 3.77
N VAL A 7 9.37 -0.80 4.97
CA VAL A 7 9.16 0.37 5.84
C VAL A 7 10.46 1.17 6.04
N ASN A 8 11.60 0.49 6.18
CA ASN A 8 12.89 1.17 6.35
C ASN A 8 13.36 1.93 5.10
N HIS A 9 12.94 1.52 3.90
CA HIS A 9 13.23 2.27 2.68
C HIS A 9 12.36 3.52 2.61
N ASN A 10 11.08 3.35 2.95
CA ASN A 10 10.05 4.38 2.88
C ASN A 10 10.33 5.52 3.88
N THR A 11 10.85 5.19 5.07
CA THR A 11 11.26 6.17 6.08
C THR A 11 12.69 6.69 5.89
N ARG A 12 13.38 6.29 4.82
CA ARG A 12 14.80 6.61 4.55
C ARG A 12 15.75 6.22 5.71
N ALA A 13 15.38 5.23 6.52
CA ALA A 13 16.24 4.64 7.55
C ALA A 13 17.51 3.97 6.96
N PHE A 14 17.49 3.63 5.67
CA PHE A 14 18.67 3.40 4.86
C PHE A 14 18.55 4.13 3.51
N SER A 15 19.68 4.57 2.96
CA SER A 15 19.70 5.21 1.62
C SER A 15 20.14 4.21 0.56
N ALA A 16 19.28 3.95 -0.43
CA ALA A 16 19.65 3.20 -1.61
C ALA A 16 20.57 4.04 -2.53
N LYS A 17 21.26 3.38 -3.48
CA LYS A 17 22.24 4.04 -4.36
C LYS A 17 21.62 5.10 -5.28
N ASN A 18 20.37 4.92 -5.64
CA ASN A 18 19.60 5.79 -6.52
C ASN A 18 18.93 6.97 -5.78
N VAL A 19 19.18 7.12 -4.47
CA VAL A 19 18.62 8.21 -3.65
C VAL A 19 19.59 9.39 -3.60
N ASP A 20 19.10 10.55 -4.03
CA ASP A 20 19.77 11.85 -3.93
C ASP A 20 19.44 12.51 -2.57
N LYS A 21 20.34 12.35 -1.59
CA LYS A 21 20.13 12.78 -0.21
C LYS A 21 19.83 14.27 -0.05
N GLU A 22 20.32 15.12 -0.95
CA GLU A 22 20.07 16.56 -0.88
C GLU A 22 18.62 16.91 -1.21
N ARG A 23 17.93 16.03 -1.94
CA ARG A 23 16.52 16.15 -2.32
C ARG A 23 15.56 15.46 -1.37
N SER A 24 16.04 14.66 -0.41
CA SER A 24 15.17 14.00 0.57
C SER A 24 14.37 14.99 1.43
N ARG A 25 14.80 16.26 1.51
CA ARG A 25 14.04 17.37 2.11
C ARG A 25 12.73 17.70 1.36
N ASP A 26 12.62 17.29 0.10
CA ASP A 26 11.47 17.53 -0.75
C ASP A 26 10.45 16.38 -0.71
N ASN A 27 10.77 15.28 -0.01
CA ASN A 27 9.86 14.18 0.27
C ASN A 27 8.70 14.64 1.16
N VAL A 28 7.60 13.91 1.12
CA VAL A 28 6.42 14.17 1.97
C VAL A 28 6.08 12.91 2.75
N GLU A 29 6.03 13.01 4.06
CA GLU A 29 5.49 11.98 4.95
C GLU A 29 4.04 12.35 5.31
N PHE A 30 3.09 11.48 4.99
CA PHE A 30 1.68 11.71 5.30
C PHE A 30 1.31 11.11 6.66
N CYS A 31 1.83 9.92 6.95
CA CYS A 31 1.69 9.24 8.23
C CYS A 31 2.81 8.20 8.40
N HIS A 32 3.15 7.91 9.65
CA HIS A 32 4.06 6.83 10.01
C HIS A 32 3.77 6.34 11.43
N GLU A 33 3.34 5.09 11.56
CA GLU A 33 3.02 4.44 12.83
C GLU A 33 3.78 3.12 12.98
N ASP A 34 4.11 2.75 14.23
CA ASP A 34 4.71 1.44 14.49
C ASP A 34 3.67 0.34 14.22
N ILE A 35 3.99 -0.57 13.29
CA ILE A 35 3.06 -1.62 12.88
C ILE A 35 2.64 -2.53 14.05
N LYS A 36 3.46 -2.72 15.09
CA LYS A 36 3.03 -3.53 16.24
C LYS A 36 1.99 -2.77 17.06
N ALA A 37 2.16 -1.47 17.26
CA ALA A 37 1.16 -0.61 17.90
C ALA A 37 -0.17 -0.64 17.12
N VAL A 38 -0.12 -0.52 15.80
CA VAL A 38 -1.30 -0.65 14.91
C VAL A 38 -1.99 -2.00 15.10
N TYR A 39 -1.22 -3.09 15.21
CA TYR A 39 -1.80 -4.41 15.46
C TYR A 39 -2.50 -4.52 16.82
N HIS A 40 -1.95 -3.88 17.85
CA HIS A 40 -2.58 -3.84 19.16
C HIS A 40 -3.90 -3.07 19.11
N GLU A 41 -3.91 -1.89 18.48
CA GLU A 41 -5.12 -1.08 18.30
C GLU A 41 -6.21 -1.84 17.52
N LEU A 42 -5.85 -2.45 16.39
CA LEU A 42 -6.83 -3.06 15.49
C LEU A 42 -7.37 -4.41 15.98
N PHE A 43 -6.60 -5.17 16.75
CA PHE A 43 -6.89 -6.60 16.96
C PHE A 43 -6.93 -7.08 18.41
N ASP A 44 -6.45 -6.33 19.40
CA ASP A 44 -6.37 -6.84 20.78
C ASP A 44 -7.74 -7.17 21.37
N GLU A 45 -8.74 -6.31 21.18
CA GLU A 45 -10.09 -6.61 21.67
C GLU A 45 -10.68 -7.88 21.01
N ALA A 46 -10.41 -8.07 19.71
CA ALA A 46 -10.86 -9.25 18.98
C ALA A 46 -10.13 -10.52 19.43
N LEU A 47 -8.84 -10.39 19.75
CA LEU A 47 -8.00 -11.44 20.30
C LEU A 47 -8.50 -11.88 21.68
N GLU A 48 -8.83 -10.93 22.55
CA GLU A 48 -9.41 -11.19 23.87
C GLU A 48 -10.73 -11.96 23.75
N ARG A 49 -11.67 -11.46 22.92
CA ARG A 49 -12.95 -12.13 22.64
C ARG A 49 -12.76 -13.53 22.07
N TYR A 50 -11.77 -13.74 21.21
CA TYR A 50 -11.43 -15.05 20.66
C TYR A 50 -10.90 -16.01 21.73
N ASN A 51 -9.93 -15.56 22.53
CA ASN A 51 -9.25 -16.35 23.55
C ASN A 51 -10.17 -16.73 24.71
N ALA A 52 -11.11 -15.86 25.09
CA ALA A 52 -12.11 -16.12 26.13
C ALA A 52 -13.01 -17.33 25.79
N LYS A 53 -13.23 -17.59 24.49
CA LYS A 53 -14.04 -18.73 24.01
C LYS A 53 -13.25 -20.05 23.93
N GLN A 54 -11.93 -20.02 24.06
CA GLN A 54 -11.09 -21.22 23.89
C GLN A 54 -10.99 -22.03 25.19
N LYS A 55 -11.48 -23.28 25.15
CA LYS A 55 -11.34 -24.25 26.24
C LYS A 55 -9.96 -24.91 26.30
N ARG A 56 -9.28 -24.98 25.16
CA ARG A 56 -7.96 -25.61 25.01
C ARG A 56 -6.88 -24.56 24.96
N SER A 57 -5.84 -24.69 25.78
CA SER A 57 -4.74 -23.72 25.85
C SER A 57 -3.96 -23.60 24.54
N ASP A 58 -3.73 -24.70 23.83
CA ASP A 58 -3.02 -24.74 22.55
C ASP A 58 -3.75 -24.03 21.39
N ARG A 59 -5.03 -23.66 21.59
CA ARG A 59 -5.81 -22.87 20.62
C ARG A 59 -5.80 -21.37 20.91
N LYS A 60 -5.34 -20.96 22.09
CA LYS A 60 -5.21 -19.54 22.43
C LYS A 60 -4.06 -18.95 21.63
N ILE A 61 -4.24 -17.70 21.24
CA ILE A 61 -3.24 -16.94 20.50
C ILE A 61 -2.69 -15.91 21.47
N GLU A 62 -1.41 -15.99 21.78
CA GLU A 62 -0.77 -15.07 22.73
C GLU A 62 -0.55 -13.69 22.11
N ASN A 63 -0.05 -13.65 20.88
CA ASN A 63 0.25 -12.42 20.16
C ASN A 63 -0.21 -12.57 18.70
N TYR A 64 -1.17 -11.74 18.28
CA TYR A 64 -1.74 -11.85 16.93
C TYR A 64 -0.79 -11.36 15.83
N TYR A 65 -0.01 -10.31 16.09
CA TYR A 65 1.06 -9.86 15.19
C TYR A 65 2.05 -10.99 14.89
N GLU A 66 2.57 -11.67 15.92
CA GLU A 66 3.50 -12.79 15.74
C GLU A 66 2.85 -13.97 15.02
N LYS A 67 1.57 -14.23 15.27
CA LYS A 67 0.81 -15.26 14.54
C LYS A 67 0.74 -14.95 13.05
N ILE A 68 0.50 -13.71 12.65
CA ILE A 68 0.48 -13.32 11.24
C ILE A 68 1.89 -13.37 10.66
N ARG A 69 2.90 -12.83 11.35
CA ARG A 69 4.31 -12.84 10.93
C ARG A 69 4.85 -14.25 10.63
N GLN A 70 4.47 -15.23 11.44
CA GLN A 70 4.90 -16.63 11.29
C GLN A 70 3.99 -17.44 10.35
N GLY A 71 2.80 -16.90 10.05
CA GLY A 71 1.83 -17.50 9.15
C GLY A 71 2.25 -17.44 7.69
N LYS A 72 1.58 -18.25 6.86
CA LYS A 72 1.76 -18.27 5.39
C LYS A 72 0.53 -17.81 4.62
N GLN A 73 -0.58 -17.55 5.32
CA GLN A 73 -1.87 -17.24 4.69
C GLN A 73 -2.03 -15.77 4.37
N GLU A 74 -1.66 -14.90 5.31
CA GLU A 74 -1.79 -13.45 5.22
C GLU A 74 -0.43 -12.80 5.47
N LYS A 75 -0.23 -11.57 4.99
CA LYS A 75 0.96 -10.76 5.28
C LYS A 75 0.67 -9.78 6.42
N LEU A 76 1.72 -9.28 7.07
CA LEU A 76 1.59 -8.23 8.09
C LEU A 76 0.99 -6.94 7.52
N PHE A 77 1.41 -6.59 6.31
CA PHE A 77 0.92 -5.45 5.57
C PHE A 77 1.11 -5.67 4.07
N TYR A 78 0.55 -4.75 3.29
CA TYR A 78 0.69 -4.69 1.85
C TYR A 78 1.12 -3.29 1.46
N GLU A 79 1.95 -3.20 0.43
CA GLU A 79 2.44 -1.94 -0.13
C GLU A 79 1.85 -1.73 -1.52
N VAL A 80 1.39 -0.51 -1.79
CA VAL A 80 1.15 -0.03 -3.15
C VAL A 80 2.04 1.16 -3.46
N ILE A 81 2.53 1.17 -4.70
CA ILE A 81 3.29 2.30 -5.24
C ILE A 81 2.52 2.92 -6.40
N PHE A 82 2.34 4.24 -6.35
CA PHE A 82 1.78 5.04 -7.45
C PHE A 82 2.83 6.03 -7.96
N GLN A 83 2.94 6.10 -9.28
CA GLN A 83 3.85 6.98 -10.02
C GLN A 83 3.11 7.51 -11.25
N ILE A 84 3.39 8.75 -11.62
CA ILE A 84 2.91 9.36 -12.85
C ILE A 84 4.11 9.48 -13.79
N GLY A 85 3.95 9.03 -15.04
CA GLY A 85 5.03 9.06 -16.03
C GLY A 85 6.26 8.21 -15.65
N ASN A 86 7.41 8.67 -16.12
CA ASN A 86 8.74 8.07 -16.01
C ASN A 86 9.80 9.20 -15.98
N ARG A 87 11.10 8.86 -16.01
CA ARG A 87 12.15 9.88 -15.89
C ARG A 87 12.18 10.88 -17.04
N ASP A 88 11.67 10.51 -18.22
CA ASP A 88 11.79 11.34 -19.42
C ASP A 88 10.66 12.38 -19.53
N ASP A 89 9.49 12.12 -18.94
CA ASP A 89 8.32 13.01 -18.97
C ASP A 89 7.96 13.63 -17.62
N MET A 90 8.35 13.01 -16.50
CA MET A 90 8.01 13.42 -15.13
C MET A 90 9.25 13.35 -14.23
N ASN A 91 10.43 13.76 -14.71
CA ASN A 91 11.63 13.76 -13.88
C ASN A 91 11.41 14.59 -12.63
N ALA A 92 11.79 14.10 -11.46
CA ALA A 92 11.55 14.82 -10.21
C ALA A 92 12.34 16.14 -10.07
N ARG A 93 13.30 16.42 -10.97
CA ARG A 93 14.00 17.71 -11.09
C ARG A 93 13.32 18.70 -12.06
N SER A 94 12.29 18.29 -12.81
CA SER A 94 11.58 19.13 -13.77
C SER A 94 10.32 19.77 -13.19
N GLU A 95 9.73 20.71 -13.93
CA GLU A 95 8.43 21.31 -13.59
C GLU A 95 7.31 20.26 -13.60
N GLU A 96 7.35 19.33 -14.55
CA GLU A 96 6.42 18.19 -14.65
C GLU A 96 6.55 17.25 -13.44
N GLY A 97 7.77 17.04 -12.93
CA GLY A 97 7.97 16.32 -11.68
C GLY A 97 7.32 17.00 -10.47
N GLN A 98 7.37 18.33 -10.40
CA GLN A 98 6.67 19.09 -9.35
C GLN A 98 5.15 19.03 -9.53
N LEU A 99 4.65 19.03 -10.76
CA LEU A 99 3.24 18.79 -11.05
C LEU A 99 2.81 17.40 -10.60
N ALA A 100 3.59 16.36 -10.91
CA ALA A 100 3.32 14.99 -10.48
C ALA A 100 3.29 14.87 -8.94
N LYS A 101 4.19 15.56 -8.24
CA LYS A 101 4.17 15.66 -6.77
C LYS A 101 2.82 16.19 -6.27
N GLN A 102 2.34 17.30 -6.81
CA GLN A 102 1.08 17.91 -6.37
C GLN A 102 -0.12 16.98 -6.63
N ILE A 103 -0.16 16.35 -7.80
CA ILE A 103 -1.22 15.38 -8.15
C ILE A 103 -1.23 14.19 -7.17
N LEU A 104 -0.06 13.66 -6.81
CA LEU A 104 0.05 12.54 -5.86
C LEU A 104 -0.36 12.94 -4.44
N ILE A 105 -0.07 14.18 -4.00
CA ILE A 105 -0.54 14.72 -2.71
C ILE A 105 -2.08 14.80 -2.69
N ASP A 106 -2.68 15.35 -3.74
CA ASP A 106 -4.14 15.45 -3.86
C ASP A 106 -4.80 14.06 -3.90
N PHE A 107 -4.19 13.12 -4.63
CA PHE A 107 -4.66 11.73 -4.66
C PHE A 107 -4.64 11.07 -3.28
N MET A 108 -3.58 11.31 -2.49
CA MET A 108 -3.42 10.74 -1.15
C MET A 108 -4.39 11.32 -0.12
N THR A 109 -4.79 12.59 -0.28
CA THR A 109 -5.63 13.32 0.69
C THR A 109 -6.91 12.56 1.08
N ASP A 110 -7.58 11.94 0.10
CA ASP A 110 -8.83 11.19 0.34
C ASP A 110 -8.64 9.66 0.31
N PHE A 111 -7.40 9.16 0.26
CA PHE A 111 -7.10 7.74 0.05
C PHE A 111 -7.67 6.84 1.15
N GLN A 112 -7.46 7.20 2.43
CA GLN A 112 -7.95 6.42 3.56
C GLN A 112 -9.49 6.38 3.61
N SER A 113 -10.16 7.47 3.23
CA SER A 113 -11.62 7.56 3.19
C SER A 113 -12.23 6.70 2.09
N ARG A 114 -11.57 6.60 0.92
CA ARG A 114 -11.97 5.66 -0.16
C ARG A 114 -11.74 4.19 0.22
N ASN A 115 -10.79 3.94 1.12
CA ASN A 115 -10.33 2.60 1.47
C ASN A 115 -10.50 2.28 2.96
N PRO A 116 -11.75 2.26 3.47
CA PRO A 116 -12.01 2.15 4.91
C PRO A 116 -11.57 0.82 5.53
N ASN A 117 -11.43 -0.26 4.75
CA ASN A 117 -10.95 -1.55 5.23
C ASN A 117 -9.43 -1.72 5.09
N LEU A 118 -8.72 -0.73 4.56
CA LEU A 118 -7.26 -0.73 4.40
C LEU A 118 -6.70 0.35 5.32
N HIS A 119 -6.31 -0.03 6.53
CA HIS A 119 -5.75 0.91 7.50
C HIS A 119 -4.32 1.28 7.09
N VAL A 120 -4.14 2.49 6.57
CA VAL A 120 -2.83 3.03 6.17
C VAL A 120 -2.06 3.43 7.41
N PHE A 121 -0.87 2.86 7.59
CA PHE A 121 -0.01 3.18 8.74
C PHE A 121 1.31 3.83 8.33
N SER A 122 1.70 3.75 7.06
CA SER A 122 2.90 4.41 6.53
C SER A 122 2.62 4.90 5.12
N ALA A 123 2.84 6.19 4.85
CA ALA A 123 2.71 6.73 3.49
C ALA A 123 3.75 7.82 3.23
N HIS A 124 4.55 7.63 2.18
CA HIS A 124 5.72 8.44 1.88
C HIS A 124 5.80 8.73 0.37
N LEU A 125 5.82 10.01 0.00
CA LEU A 125 6.11 10.46 -1.36
C LEU A 125 7.59 10.81 -1.47
N HIS A 126 8.26 10.14 -2.40
CA HIS A 126 9.68 10.32 -2.68
C HIS A 126 9.89 11.28 -3.86
N MET A 127 10.63 12.36 -3.60
CA MET A 127 11.10 13.35 -4.56
C MET A 127 12.62 13.33 -4.71
N ASP A 128 13.29 12.32 -4.16
CA ASP A 128 14.73 12.16 -4.09
C ASP A 128 15.27 11.03 -4.98
N GLU A 129 14.41 10.44 -5.80
CA GLU A 129 14.75 9.49 -6.86
C GLU A 129 14.51 10.13 -8.24
N GLU A 130 14.56 9.36 -9.33
CA GLU A 130 14.43 9.92 -10.70
C GLU A 130 13.00 10.38 -11.04
N THR A 131 11.98 9.66 -10.57
CA THR A 131 10.57 10.00 -10.85
C THR A 131 9.78 10.06 -9.53
N PRO A 132 8.92 11.07 -9.33
CA PRO A 132 8.07 11.17 -8.14
C PRO A 132 7.15 9.95 -8.00
N HIS A 133 7.14 9.34 -6.82
CA HIS A 133 6.26 8.23 -6.53
C HIS A 133 5.89 8.20 -5.05
N ILE A 134 4.71 7.64 -4.74
CA ILE A 134 4.23 7.46 -3.37
C ILE A 134 4.16 5.98 -3.03
N HIS A 135 4.73 5.63 -1.88
CA HIS A 135 4.54 4.34 -1.21
C HIS A 135 3.40 4.48 -0.19
N ILE A 136 2.47 3.54 -0.21
CA ILE A 136 1.36 3.47 0.75
C ILE A 136 1.32 2.05 1.32
N ASP A 137 1.65 1.93 2.61
CA ASP A 137 1.65 0.69 3.37
C ASP A 137 0.40 0.61 4.25
N PHE A 138 -0.33 -0.50 4.16
CA PHE A 138 -1.59 -0.67 4.90
C PHE A 138 -1.80 -2.10 5.41
N VAL A 139 -2.58 -2.20 6.49
CA VAL A 139 -3.08 -3.45 7.08
C VAL A 139 -4.55 -3.64 6.66
N PRO A 140 -4.89 -4.71 5.93
CA PRO A 140 -6.28 -4.97 5.54
C PRO A 140 -7.06 -5.59 6.70
N VAL A 141 -8.18 -4.99 7.05
CA VAL A 141 -9.02 -5.37 8.19
C VAL A 141 -10.40 -5.80 7.73
N ILE A 142 -10.86 -6.94 8.23
CA ILE A 142 -12.27 -7.33 8.16
C ILE A 142 -12.84 -7.49 9.56
N THR A 143 -14.15 -7.32 9.68
CA THR A 143 -14.90 -7.52 10.93
C THR A 143 -15.99 -8.58 10.74
N GLY A 144 -16.61 -9.06 11.82
CA GLY A 144 -17.71 -10.04 11.73
C GLY A 144 -17.33 -11.42 11.19
N SER A 145 -16.04 -11.78 11.18
CA SER A 145 -15.59 -13.06 10.64
C SER A 145 -16.12 -14.24 11.45
N LYS A 146 -16.67 -15.25 10.77
CA LYS A 146 -17.16 -16.49 11.39
C LYS A 146 -16.07 -17.53 11.64
N ARG A 147 -14.82 -17.26 11.22
CA ARG A 147 -13.67 -18.17 11.33
C ARG A 147 -12.49 -17.44 11.97
N GLY A 148 -11.95 -18.00 13.05
CA GLY A 148 -10.85 -17.38 13.78
C GLY A 148 -11.31 -16.20 14.63
N LEU A 149 -10.51 -15.14 14.70
CA LEU A 149 -10.90 -13.86 15.31
C LEU A 149 -12.04 -13.22 14.50
N ASP A 150 -12.94 -12.52 15.19
CA ASP A 150 -14.06 -11.82 14.54
C ASP A 150 -13.58 -10.59 13.75
N THR A 151 -12.57 -9.88 14.25
CA THR A 151 -11.79 -8.87 13.53
C THR A 151 -10.42 -9.44 13.21
N ARG A 152 -10.04 -9.48 11.93
CA ARG A 152 -8.80 -10.16 11.51
C ARG A 152 -8.22 -9.59 10.23
N VAL A 153 -6.95 -9.90 9.99
CA VAL A 153 -6.29 -9.60 8.72
C VAL A 153 -6.88 -10.47 7.61
N SER A 154 -7.33 -9.83 6.53
CA SER A 154 -7.59 -10.51 5.27
C SER A 154 -7.71 -9.54 4.11
N LEU A 155 -6.72 -9.51 3.20
CA LEU A 155 -6.78 -8.63 2.03
C LEU A 155 -7.98 -8.93 1.15
N LYS A 156 -8.21 -10.22 0.86
CA LYS A 156 -9.35 -10.65 0.02
C LYS A 156 -10.68 -10.21 0.63
N GLY A 157 -10.83 -10.41 1.94
CA GLY A 157 -12.06 -10.02 2.64
C GLY A 157 -12.26 -8.51 2.71
N ALA A 158 -11.20 -7.76 3.00
CA ALA A 158 -11.25 -6.29 3.10
C ALA A 158 -11.69 -5.67 1.77
N LEU A 159 -11.12 -6.13 0.66
CA LEU A 159 -11.51 -5.66 -0.67
C LEU A 159 -12.93 -6.10 -1.05
N ALA A 160 -13.36 -7.31 -0.66
CA ALA A 160 -14.72 -7.78 -0.90
C ALA A 160 -15.78 -6.95 -0.13
N GLU A 161 -15.49 -6.55 1.12
CA GLU A 161 -16.36 -5.64 1.90
C GLU A 161 -16.48 -4.25 1.25
N GLN A 162 -15.48 -3.83 0.49
CA GLN A 162 -15.49 -2.61 -0.33
C GLN A 162 -16.15 -2.82 -1.72
N GLY A 163 -16.73 -3.98 -2.00
CA GLY A 163 -17.46 -4.26 -3.24
C GLY A 163 -16.60 -4.78 -4.40
N PHE A 164 -15.33 -5.11 -4.16
CA PHE A 164 -14.49 -5.76 -5.17
C PHE A 164 -14.70 -7.28 -5.09
N GLU A 165 -15.46 -7.84 -6.03
CA GLU A 165 -15.77 -9.27 -6.05
C GLU A 165 -14.85 -10.01 -7.03
N GLY A 166 -13.99 -10.89 -6.52
CA GLY A 166 -13.14 -11.71 -7.36
C GLY A 166 -13.97 -12.71 -8.17
N GLY A 167 -13.82 -12.69 -9.49
CA GLY A 167 -14.61 -13.56 -10.39
C GLY A 167 -13.76 -14.65 -11.05
N THR A 168 -12.70 -14.26 -11.74
CA THR A 168 -11.85 -15.16 -12.53
C THR A 168 -10.40 -15.07 -12.08
N ARG A 169 -9.56 -15.99 -12.56
CA ARG A 169 -8.11 -16.04 -12.24
C ARG A 169 -7.36 -14.74 -12.61
N GLY A 170 -7.89 -13.93 -13.52
CA GLY A 170 -7.35 -12.63 -13.93
C GLY A 170 -8.05 -11.40 -13.32
N ALA A 171 -9.26 -11.57 -12.78
CA ALA A 171 -10.07 -10.50 -12.18
C ALA A 171 -10.20 -10.73 -10.67
N THR A 172 -9.07 -10.74 -9.98
CA THR A 172 -9.04 -10.79 -8.51
C THR A 172 -9.57 -9.49 -7.92
N GLU A 173 -9.98 -9.53 -6.65
CA GLU A 173 -10.38 -8.36 -5.87
C GLU A 173 -9.28 -7.28 -5.93
N TRP A 174 -8.03 -7.71 -5.77
CA TRP A 174 -6.86 -6.84 -5.87
C TRP A 174 -6.73 -6.14 -7.22
N ASN A 175 -6.90 -6.88 -8.33
CA ASN A 175 -6.75 -6.29 -9.66
C ASN A 175 -7.86 -5.27 -9.91
N GLN A 176 -9.09 -5.58 -9.52
CA GLN A 176 -10.22 -4.64 -9.67
C GLN A 176 -10.02 -3.38 -8.83
N TRP A 177 -9.55 -3.53 -7.59
CA TRP A 177 -9.23 -2.42 -6.72
C TRP A 177 -8.06 -1.56 -7.23
N ILE A 178 -6.97 -2.17 -7.71
CA ILE A 178 -5.87 -1.40 -8.32
C ILE A 178 -6.35 -0.64 -9.56
N GLU A 179 -7.20 -1.23 -10.39
CA GLU A 179 -7.76 -0.52 -11.55
C GLU A 179 -8.71 0.61 -11.14
N SER A 180 -9.47 0.48 -10.03
CA SER A 180 -10.26 1.60 -9.51
C SER A 180 -9.36 2.71 -8.99
N GLU A 181 -8.31 2.42 -8.23
CA GLU A 181 -7.38 3.44 -7.73
C GLU A 181 -6.61 4.14 -8.88
N LYS A 182 -6.30 3.43 -9.97
CA LYS A 182 -5.76 4.08 -11.18
C LYS A 182 -6.74 5.05 -11.82
N LYS A 183 -8.03 4.73 -11.85
CA LYS A 183 -9.07 5.62 -12.35
C LYS A 183 -9.24 6.84 -11.46
N GLU A 184 -9.19 6.67 -10.14
CA GLU A 184 -9.19 7.78 -9.18
C GLU A 184 -7.97 8.69 -9.40
N LEU A 185 -6.77 8.11 -9.53
CA LEU A 185 -5.57 8.90 -9.86
C LEU A 185 -5.71 9.63 -11.20
N ALA A 186 -6.25 8.98 -12.23
CA ALA A 186 -6.51 9.61 -13.52
C ALA A 186 -7.51 10.77 -13.41
N ALA A 187 -8.60 10.62 -12.64
CA ALA A 187 -9.55 11.70 -12.39
C ALA A 187 -8.89 12.88 -11.66
N VAL A 188 -7.97 12.62 -10.73
CA VAL A 188 -7.17 13.67 -10.08
C VAL A 188 -6.24 14.34 -11.09
N MET A 189 -5.55 13.57 -11.94
CA MET A 189 -4.68 14.07 -13.02
C MET A 189 -5.42 14.99 -14.01
N GLU A 190 -6.65 14.64 -14.39
CA GLU A 190 -7.46 15.43 -15.34
C GLU A 190 -7.73 16.86 -14.82
N ARG A 191 -7.87 17.06 -13.51
CA ARG A 191 -8.03 18.39 -12.89
C ARG A 191 -6.80 19.28 -13.11
N TYR A 192 -5.66 18.67 -13.38
CA TYR A 192 -4.38 19.33 -13.67
C TYR A 192 -4.05 19.34 -15.18
N GLY A 193 -4.97 18.90 -16.04
CA GLY A 193 -4.74 18.84 -17.49
C GLY A 193 -3.79 17.72 -17.93
N VAL A 194 -3.60 16.68 -17.10
CA VAL A 194 -2.75 15.53 -17.43
C VAL A 194 -3.63 14.32 -17.76
N GLU A 195 -3.39 13.71 -18.92
CA GLU A 195 -4.18 12.55 -19.38
C GLU A 195 -3.47 11.21 -19.11
N TRP A 196 -4.25 10.20 -18.71
CA TRP A 196 -3.73 8.86 -18.53
C TRP A 196 -3.60 8.09 -19.85
N LEU A 197 -2.37 8.01 -20.38
CA LEU A 197 -2.06 7.23 -21.57
C LEU A 197 -2.04 5.72 -21.26
N GLN A 198 -3.08 5.00 -21.71
CA GLN A 198 -3.16 3.54 -21.58
C GLN A 198 -2.32 2.83 -22.66
N LYS A 199 -1.07 2.51 -22.33
CA LYS A 199 -0.12 1.85 -23.27
C LYS A 199 -0.45 0.39 -23.63
N GLY A 200 -1.45 -0.22 -22.99
CA GLY A 200 -1.88 -1.61 -23.26
C GLY A 200 -0.80 -2.67 -22.99
N THR A 201 0.21 -2.37 -22.17
CA THR A 201 1.33 -3.27 -21.92
C THR A 201 1.02 -4.26 -20.80
N HIS A 202 1.33 -5.54 -21.03
CA HIS A 202 1.15 -6.63 -20.06
C HIS A 202 2.51 -7.18 -19.59
N ASN A 203 3.43 -6.29 -19.25
CA ASN A 203 4.76 -6.68 -18.82
C ASN A 203 4.70 -7.33 -17.43
N LYS A 204 5.51 -8.39 -17.23
CA LYS A 204 5.70 -8.95 -15.89
C LYS A 204 6.33 -7.90 -15.00
N HIS A 205 5.87 -7.80 -13.76
CA HIS A 205 6.50 -6.95 -12.76
C HIS A 205 7.95 -7.41 -12.51
N LEU A 206 8.86 -6.44 -12.51
CA LEU A 206 10.28 -6.61 -12.22
C LEU A 206 10.62 -5.88 -10.92
N SER A 207 11.56 -6.42 -10.15
CA SER A 207 12.14 -5.63 -9.06
C SER A 207 12.94 -4.46 -9.64
N VAL A 208 13.17 -3.39 -8.85
CA VAL A 208 13.98 -2.23 -9.30
C VAL A 208 15.32 -2.69 -9.90
N LEU A 209 16.01 -3.60 -9.20
CA LEU A 209 17.28 -4.18 -9.67
C LEU A 209 17.17 -4.98 -10.97
N ASP A 210 16.05 -5.66 -11.21
CA ASP A 210 15.85 -6.43 -12.44
C ASP A 210 15.42 -5.53 -13.60
N TYR A 211 14.75 -4.41 -13.31
CA TYR A 211 14.41 -3.37 -14.27
C TYR A 211 15.66 -2.62 -14.74
N GLU A 212 16.51 -2.16 -13.81
CA GLU A 212 17.77 -1.47 -14.12
C GLU A 212 18.73 -2.29 -15.00
N LYS A 213 18.68 -3.63 -14.92
CA LYS A 213 19.52 -4.52 -15.76
C LYS A 213 19.04 -4.65 -17.20
N GLN A 214 17.84 -4.18 -17.52
CA GLN A 214 17.30 -4.23 -18.89
C GLN A 214 17.72 -3.03 -19.73
N GLU A 215 18.22 -1.98 -19.10
CA GLU A 215 18.83 -0.78 -19.70
C GLU A 215 20.34 -0.94 -19.83
#